data_AF-A0A833DQJ7-F1
#
_entry.id   AF-A0A833DQJ7-F1
#
_cell.length_a   1.000
_cell.length_b   1.000
_cell.length_c   1.000
_cell.angle_alpha   90.00
_cell.angle_beta   90.00
_cell.angle_gamma   90.00
#
_symmetry.space_group_name_H-M   'P 1'
#
loop_
_entity.id
_entity.type
_entity.pdbx_description
1 polymer ?
#
loop_
_entity_poly.entity_id
_entity_poly.type
_entity_poly.pdbx_seq_one_letter_code
_entity_poly.pdbx_strand_id
1 'polypeptide(L)'
;MKSLISNRGQLSLEFSILMMVILVMSVVSIYYFLENTLNEEDRTLDRIEIGAKTAVSLVNSGYNGTNVDYPIIYVGMNYSSETNISIYLKNQSPLDYSTLSFIRDLIYDNQNINRSKYNITIILI
;
A
#
# COMPACT_ATOMS: atom_id res chain seq x y z
N MET A 1 18.16 46.92 44.59
CA MET A 1 18.26 45.51 44.16
C MET A 1 16.90 45.06 43.57
N LYS A 2 16.53 45.53 42.37
CA LYS A 2 15.17 45.29 41.82
C LYS A 2 15.12 44.87 40.34
N SER A 3 16.26 44.75 39.64
CA SER A 3 16.27 44.48 38.19
C SER A 3 16.66 43.04 37.79
N LEU A 4 17.23 42.23 38.71
CA LEU A 4 17.71 40.89 38.37
C LEU A 4 16.60 39.82 38.30
N ILE A 5 15.46 40.02 38.95
CA ILE A 5 14.34 39.07 38.97
C ILE A 5 13.52 39.17 37.67
N SER A 6 13.35 40.39 37.14
CA SER A 6 12.65 40.66 35.87
C SER A 6 13.30 39.94 34.67
N ASN A 7 14.63 40.00 34.57
CA ASN A 7 15.37 39.41 33.44
C ASN A 7 15.33 37.87 33.45
N ARG A 8 15.19 37.24 34.62
CA ARG A 8 15.09 35.78 34.73
C ARG A 8 13.74 35.25 34.24
N GLY A 9 12.66 35.97 34.56
CA GLY A 9 11.31 35.64 34.07
C GLY A 9 11.21 35.76 32.55
N GLN A 10 11.77 36.85 31.99
CA GLN A 10 11.81 37.05 30.54
C GLN A 10 12.61 35.96 29.81
N LEU A 11 13.80 35.61 30.31
CA LEU A 11 14.61 34.50 29.78
C LEU A 11 13.86 33.16 29.83
N SER A 12 13.17 32.88 30.93
CA SER A 12 12.41 31.62 31.06
C SER A 12 11.22 31.54 30.11
N LEU A 13 10.60 32.69 29.80
CA LEU A 13 9.47 32.78 28.88
C LEU A 13 9.93 32.60 27.43
N GLU A 14 11.04 33.24 27.04
CA GLU A 14 11.66 33.05 25.73
C GLU A 14 12.07 31.59 25.50
N PHE A 15 12.71 30.96 26.49
CA PHE A 15 13.07 29.54 26.43
C PHE A 15 11.84 28.63 26.30
N SER A 16 10.77 28.92 27.05
CA SER A 16 9.53 28.14 27.00
C SER A 16 8.84 28.23 25.64
N ILE A 17 8.81 29.42 25.03
CA ILE A 17 8.28 29.61 23.67
C ILE A 17 9.12 28.81 22.66
N LEU A 18 10.44 28.85 22.79
CA LEU A 18 11.36 28.13 21.90
C LEU A 18 11.15 26.61 22.00
N MET A 19 11.01 26.09 23.22
CA MET A 19 10.69 24.68 23.47
C MET A 19 9.32 24.29 22.92
N MET A 20 8.32 25.15 23.06
CA MET A 20 6.99 24.93 22.51
C MET A 20 7.02 24.86 20.98
N VAL A 21 7.75 25.76 20.33
CA VAL A 21 7.93 25.75 18.86
C VAL A 21 8.61 24.47 18.38
N ILE A 22 9.66 24.02 19.07
CA ILE A 22 10.35 22.75 18.75
C ILE A 22 9.39 21.55 18.91
N LEU A 23 8.61 21.54 19.99
CA LEU A 23 7.61 20.50 20.24
C LEU A 23 6.56 20.44 19.13
N VAL A 24 6.00 21.59 18.75
CA VAL A 24 5.00 21.66 17.67
C VAL A 24 5.59 21.16 16.35
N MET A 25 6.79 21.62 15.97
CA MET A 25 7.44 21.15 14.75
C MET A 25 7.72 19.64 14.77
N SER A 26 8.12 19.11 15.93
CA SER A 26 8.39 17.69 16.10
C SER A 26 7.11 16.86 15.95
N VAL A 27 6.01 17.27 16.58
CA VAL A 27 4.70 16.60 16.47
C VAL A 27 4.19 16.63 15.02
N VAL A 28 4.28 17.77 14.35
CA VAL A 28 3.86 17.90 12.94
C VAL A 28 4.71 16.99 12.04
N SER A 29 6.02 16.95 12.25
CA SER A 29 6.93 16.10 11.46
C SER A 29 6.62 14.61 11.65
N ILE A 30 6.40 14.18 12.90
CA ILE A 30 6.01 12.81 13.23
C ILE A 30 4.66 12.48 12.59
N TYR A 31 3.68 13.39 12.69
CA TYR A 31 2.36 13.23 12.08
C TYR A 31 2.46 13.03 10.57
N TYR A 32 3.17 13.91 9.86
CA TYR A 32 3.37 13.78 8.40
C TYR A 32 4.10 12.48 8.03
N PHE A 33 5.11 12.09 8.81
CA PHE A 33 5.81 10.84 8.58
C PHE A 33 4.89 9.63 8.76
N LEU A 34 4.08 9.63 9.82
CA LEU A 34 3.11 8.56 10.08
C LEU A 34 2.04 8.52 8.99
N GLU A 35 1.46 9.65 8.58
CA GLU A 35 0.45 9.72 7.53
C GLU A 35 0.98 9.20 6.19
N ASN A 36 2.19 9.60 5.80
CA ASN A 36 2.79 9.14 4.54
C ASN A 36 3.27 7.68 4.59
N THR A 37 3.76 7.20 5.73
CA THR A 37 4.30 5.83 5.86
C THR A 37 3.22 4.80 6.17
N LEU A 38 2.15 5.23 6.84
CA LEU A 38 1.00 4.41 7.18
C LEU A 38 -0.17 4.63 6.23
N ASN A 39 0.02 5.30 5.08
CA ASN A 39 -1.04 5.40 4.08
C ASN A 39 -1.50 3.97 3.73
N GLU A 40 -2.68 3.62 4.23
CA GLU A 40 -3.18 2.25 4.15
C GLU A 40 -3.46 1.86 2.71
N GLU A 41 -3.72 2.83 1.85
CA GLU A 41 -4.04 2.63 0.44
C GLU A 41 -2.80 2.21 -0.34
N ASP A 42 -1.68 2.93 -0.21
CA ASP A 42 -0.38 2.55 -0.81
C ASP A 42 0.06 1.16 -0.34
N ARG A 43 -0.03 0.90 0.97
CA ARG A 43 0.28 -0.43 1.53
C ARG A 43 -0.64 -1.53 1.01
N THR A 44 -1.90 -1.18 0.70
CA THR A 44 -2.84 -2.12 0.11
C THR A 44 -2.49 -2.41 -1.35
N LEU A 45 -2.09 -1.40 -2.12
CA LEU A 45 -1.60 -1.58 -3.49
C LEU A 45 -0.37 -2.50 -3.53
N ASP A 46 0.59 -2.31 -2.64
CA ASP A 46 1.76 -3.18 -2.50
C ASP A 46 1.36 -4.64 -2.20
N ARG A 47 0.41 -4.83 -1.28
CA ARG A 47 -0.13 -6.15 -0.96
C ARG A 47 -0.82 -6.79 -2.16
N ILE A 48 -1.60 -6.03 -2.93
CA ILE A 48 -2.26 -6.51 -4.13
C ILE A 48 -1.22 -6.96 -5.16
N GLU A 49 -0.15 -6.20 -5.37
CA GLU A 49 0.93 -6.59 -6.27
C GLU A 49 1.64 -7.89 -5.83
N ILE A 50 1.97 -8.01 -4.54
CA ILE A 50 2.55 -9.24 -3.98
C ILE A 50 1.58 -10.41 -4.13
N GLY A 51 0.29 -10.19 -3.85
CA GLY A 51 -0.78 -11.16 -4.04
C GLY A 51 -0.87 -11.63 -5.48
N ALA A 52 -0.76 -10.72 -6.46
CA ALA A 52 -0.82 -11.03 -7.88
C ALA A 52 0.34 -11.92 -8.33
N LYS A 53 1.57 -11.57 -7.97
CA LYS A 53 2.77 -12.39 -8.27
C LYS A 53 2.65 -13.77 -7.64
N THR A 54 2.15 -13.84 -6.41
CA THR A 54 1.96 -15.10 -5.69
C THR A 54 0.87 -15.96 -6.34
N ALA A 55 -0.28 -15.37 -6.66
CA ALA A 55 -1.38 -16.08 -7.31
C ALA A 55 -0.97 -16.65 -8.67
N VAL A 56 -0.26 -15.87 -9.49
CA VAL A 56 0.30 -16.32 -10.77
C VAL A 56 1.28 -17.49 -10.57
N SER A 57 2.17 -17.38 -9.58
CA SER A 57 3.12 -18.45 -9.25
C SER A 57 2.40 -19.75 -8.84
N LEU A 58 1.36 -19.64 -8.01
CA LEU A 58 0.55 -20.79 -7.58
C LEU A 58 -0.16 -21.45 -8.77
N VAL A 59 -0.78 -20.67 -9.65
CA VAL A 59 -1.46 -21.21 -10.84
C VAL A 59 -0.47 -21.92 -11.77
N ASN A 60 0.68 -21.31 -12.02
CA ASN A 60 1.74 -21.93 -12.82
C ASN A 60 2.28 -23.23 -12.19
N SER A 61 2.22 -23.36 -10.87
CA SER A 61 2.64 -24.57 -10.15
C SER A 61 1.60 -25.71 -10.17
N GLY A 62 0.42 -25.46 -10.74
CA GLY A 62 -0.69 -26.42 -10.75
C GLY A 62 -1.45 -26.50 -9.42
N TYR A 63 -1.37 -25.45 -8.61
CA TYR A 63 -2.04 -25.40 -7.30
C TYR A 63 -3.55 -25.57 -7.44
N ASN A 64 -4.16 -26.34 -6.54
CA ASN A 64 -5.59 -26.64 -6.55
C ASN A 64 -6.12 -27.24 -7.88
N GLY A 65 -5.26 -27.94 -8.63
CA GLY A 65 -5.62 -28.59 -9.89
C GLY A 65 -5.75 -27.64 -11.07
N THR A 66 -5.27 -26.39 -10.96
CA THR A 66 -5.17 -25.50 -12.12
C THR A 66 -4.24 -26.10 -13.15
N ASN A 67 -4.61 -26.04 -14.42
CA ASN A 67 -3.74 -26.47 -15.50
C ASN A 67 -3.65 -25.35 -16.53
N VAL A 68 -2.43 -24.86 -16.74
CA VAL A 68 -2.14 -23.85 -17.76
C VAL A 68 -1.15 -24.45 -18.75
N ASP A 69 -1.50 -24.43 -20.02
CA ASP A 69 -0.68 -25.03 -21.08
C ASP A 69 0.70 -24.35 -21.19
N TYR A 70 0.74 -23.06 -20.86
CA TYR A 70 1.94 -22.24 -20.83
C TYR A 70 2.01 -21.39 -19.57
N PRO A 71 3.22 -21.08 -19.06
CA PRO A 71 3.39 -20.22 -17.91
C PRO A 71 2.78 -18.83 -18.11
N ILE A 72 1.99 -18.40 -17.13
CA ILE A 72 1.50 -17.03 -17.03
C ILE A 72 2.64 -16.14 -16.53
N ILE A 73 2.84 -15.00 -17.19
CA ILE A 73 3.82 -13.98 -16.82
C ILE A 73 3.06 -12.79 -16.24
N TYR A 74 3.39 -12.42 -15.00
CA TYR A 74 2.98 -11.13 -14.44
C TYR A 74 3.78 -10.01 -15.11
N VAL A 75 3.10 -9.06 -15.75
CA VAL A 75 3.75 -7.95 -16.47
C VAL A 75 3.78 -6.69 -15.62
N GLY A 76 2.70 -6.43 -14.88
CA GLY A 76 2.63 -5.27 -14.02
C GLY A 76 1.21 -4.99 -13.53
N MET A 77 1.11 -3.88 -12.79
CA MET A 77 -0.13 -3.37 -12.23
C MET A 77 -0.24 -1.89 -12.59
N ASN A 78 -1.45 -1.45 -12.91
CA ASN A 78 -1.79 -0.04 -13.04
C ASN A 78 -3.04 0.25 -12.22
N TYR A 79 -3.18 1.48 -11.75
CA TYR A 79 -4.32 1.94 -10.99
C TYR A 79 -4.66 3.37 -11.44
N SER A 80 -5.94 3.61 -11.74
CA SER A 80 -6.42 4.96 -12.11
C SER A 80 -6.88 5.77 -10.91
N SER A 81 -7.36 5.07 -9.89
CA SER A 81 -7.61 5.50 -8.52
C SER A 81 -7.07 4.43 -7.59
N GLU A 82 -6.77 4.76 -6.34
CA GLU A 82 -6.26 3.81 -5.32
C GLU A 82 -7.17 2.58 -5.12
N THR A 83 -8.40 2.63 -5.65
CA THR A 83 -9.43 1.57 -5.58
C THR A 83 -9.65 0.77 -6.86
N ASN A 84 -9.25 1.24 -8.04
CA ASN A 84 -9.48 0.55 -9.31
C ASN A 84 -8.16 0.04 -9.88
N ILE A 85 -7.89 -1.25 -9.66
CA ILE A 85 -6.62 -1.88 -10.01
C ILE A 85 -6.78 -2.76 -11.24
N SER A 86 -5.89 -2.56 -12.21
CA SER A 86 -5.72 -3.41 -13.39
C SER A 86 -4.41 -4.18 -13.29
N ILE A 87 -4.49 -5.50 -13.32
CA ILE A 87 -3.33 -6.40 -13.31
C ILE A 87 -3.15 -6.94 -14.72
N TYR A 88 -1.94 -6.78 -15.27
CA TYR A 88 -1.60 -7.20 -16.62
C TYR A 88 -0.85 -8.51 -16.57
N LEU A 89 -1.43 -9.52 -17.21
CA LEU A 89 -0.85 -10.84 -17.35
C LEU A 89 -0.61 -11.13 -18.83
N LYS A 90 0.45 -11.87 -19.12
CA LYS A 90 0.76 -12.36 -20.45
C LYS A 90 0.81 -13.88 -20.44
N ASN A 91 0.19 -14.49 -21.44
CA ASN A 91 0.27 -15.93 -21.66
C ASN A 91 0.35 -16.20 -23.17
N GLN A 92 0.98 -17.30 -23.56
CA GLN A 92 1.06 -17.75 -24.95
C GLN A 92 -0.25 -18.37 -25.44
N SER A 93 -1.08 -18.89 -24.55
CA SER A 93 -2.45 -19.33 -24.82
C SER A 93 -3.48 -18.46 -24.09
N PRO A 94 -4.71 -18.36 -24.63
CA PRO A 94 -5.81 -17.70 -23.91
C PRO A 94 -6.06 -18.40 -22.58
N LEU A 95 -6.16 -17.64 -21.49
CA LEU A 95 -6.63 -18.17 -20.21
C LEU A 95 -8.16 -18.17 -20.21
N ASP A 96 -8.73 -19.24 -19.67
CA ASP A 96 -10.16 -19.34 -19.49
C ASP A 96 -10.63 -18.47 -18.31
N TYR A 97 -11.93 -18.17 -18.28
CA TYR A 97 -12.50 -17.31 -17.24
C TYR A 97 -12.33 -17.89 -15.83
N SER A 98 -12.30 -19.22 -15.68
CA SER A 98 -12.15 -19.84 -14.36
C SER A 98 -10.75 -19.61 -13.79
N THR A 99 -9.70 -19.74 -14.60
CA THR A 99 -8.33 -19.44 -14.18
C THR A 99 -8.17 -17.96 -13.82
N LEU A 100 -8.75 -17.05 -14.63
CA LEU A 100 -8.71 -15.61 -14.33
C LEU A 100 -9.46 -15.28 -13.04
N SER A 101 -10.65 -15.86 -12.80
CA SER A 101 -11.36 -15.65 -11.54
C SER A 101 -10.56 -16.21 -10.36
N PHE A 102 -9.98 -17.39 -10.50
CA PHE A 102 -9.20 -18.01 -9.44
C PHE A 102 -7.98 -17.18 -9.05
N ILE A 103 -7.24 -16.62 -10.02
CA ILE A 103 -6.14 -15.70 -9.73
C ILE A 103 -6.65 -14.48 -8.97
N ARG A 104 -7.76 -13.89 -9.42
CA ARG A 104 -8.37 -12.73 -8.74
C ARG A 104 -8.78 -13.07 -7.31
N ASP A 105 -9.43 -14.21 -7.10
CA ASP A 105 -9.87 -14.65 -5.79
C ASP A 105 -8.69 -14.90 -4.86
N LEU A 106 -7.61 -15.55 -5.34
CA LEU A 106 -6.37 -15.72 -4.58
C LEU A 106 -5.73 -14.39 -4.16
N ILE A 107 -5.79 -13.36 -5.00
CA ILE A 107 -5.27 -12.03 -4.64
C ILE A 107 -6.06 -11.44 -3.48
N TYR A 108 -7.40 -11.51 -3.53
CA TYR A 108 -8.24 -11.03 -2.44
C TYR A 108 -8.02 -11.82 -1.15
N ASP A 109 -8.00 -13.15 -1.24
CA ASP A 109 -8.07 -14.02 -0.07
C ASP A 109 -6.71 -14.13 0.63
N ASN A 110 -5.60 -14.26 -0.11
CA ASN A 110 -4.27 -14.40 0.49
C ASN A 110 -3.80 -13.11 1.20
N GLN A 111 -4.29 -11.96 0.77
CA GLN A 111 -3.86 -10.66 1.29
C GLN A 111 -4.97 -9.97 2.12
N ASN A 112 -6.10 -10.64 2.32
CA ASN A 112 -7.28 -10.14 3.03
C ASN A 112 -7.73 -8.75 2.51
N ILE A 113 -7.78 -8.60 1.19
CA ILE A 113 -8.14 -7.33 0.54
C ILE A 113 -9.66 -7.17 0.54
N ASN A 114 -10.14 -5.98 0.90
CA ASN A 114 -11.57 -5.69 0.92
C ASN A 114 -12.14 -5.60 -0.51
N ARG A 115 -12.90 -6.62 -0.92
CA ARG A 115 -13.58 -6.74 -2.23
C ARG A 115 -14.57 -5.60 -2.50
N SER A 116 -15.12 -4.96 -1.47
CA SER A 116 -16.07 -3.84 -1.62
C SER A 116 -15.38 -2.49 -1.82
N LYS A 117 -14.11 -2.37 -1.41
CA LYS A 117 -13.31 -1.13 -1.57
C LYS A 117 -12.44 -1.16 -2.82
N TYR A 118 -11.77 -2.28 -3.07
CA TYR A 118 -10.81 -2.42 -4.17
C TYR A 118 -11.39 -3.33 -5.26
N ASN A 119 -11.47 -2.81 -6.48
CA ASN A 119 -11.92 -3.53 -7.66
C ASN A 119 -10.71 -3.97 -8.50
N ILE A 120 -10.42 -5.27 -8.49
CA ILE A 120 -9.28 -5.86 -9.19
C ILE A 120 -9.77 -6.49 -10.50
N THR A 121 -9.26 -5.96 -11.61
CA THR A 121 -9.51 -6.50 -12.95
C THR A 121 -8.23 -7.10 -13.50
N ILE A 122 -8.32 -8.31 -14.05
CA ILE A 122 -7.21 -8.98 -14.72
C ILE A 122 -7.35 -8.77 -16.23
N ILE A 123 -6.28 -8.29 -16.86
CA ILE A 123 -6.21 -7.99 -18.29
C ILE A 123 -5.11 -8.86 -18.91
N LEU A 124 -5.45 -9.55 -19.99
CA LEU A 124 -4.49 -10.31 -20.78
C LEU A 124 -3.93 -9.44 -21.91
N ILE A 125 -2.61 -9.47 -22.09
CA ILE A 125 -1.86 -8.74 -23.13
C ILE A 125 -0.90 -9.63 -23.91
#